data_AF-A0A969FLS3-F1
#
_entry.id   AF-A0A969FLS3-F1
#
_cell.length_a   1.000
_cell.length_b   1.000
_cell.length_c   1.000
_cell.angle_alpha   90.00
_cell.angle_beta   90.00
_cell.angle_gamma   90.00
#
_symmetry.space_group_name_H-M   'P 1'
#
loop_
_entity.id
_entity.type
_entity.pdbx_description
1 polymer ?
#
loop_
_entity_poly.entity_id
_entity_poly.type
_entity_poly.pdbx_seq_one_letter_code
_entity_poly.pdbx_strand_id
1 'polypeptide(L)'
;MTQAELLDLLARAKAEGWKKLDLAGLDLEELPPEIGELTELEVLILGKLDEETWESKENWLTALPPEIGQLSQLTKLDLWNNQLSSLPPKSDQLSQLTRLES
;
A
#
# COMPACT_ATOMS: atom_id res chain seq x y z
N MET A 1 -11.05 8.57 -4.36
CA MET A 1 -10.32 8.52 -5.66
C MET A 1 -11.03 7.53 -6.59
N THR A 2 -11.01 7.71 -7.91
CA THR A 2 -11.58 6.70 -8.83
C THR A 2 -10.58 5.60 -9.17
N GLN A 3 -11.05 4.42 -9.59
CA GLN A 3 -10.19 3.30 -9.98
C GLN A 3 -9.25 3.65 -11.15
N ALA A 4 -9.71 4.45 -12.11
CA ALA A 4 -8.88 4.91 -13.23
C ALA A 4 -7.74 5.83 -12.76
N GLU A 5 -8.02 6.76 -11.85
CA GLU A 5 -7.00 7.65 -11.28
C GLU A 5 -5.97 6.87 -10.46
N LEU A 6 -6.39 5.83 -9.73
CA LEU A 6 -5.49 4.95 -9.00
C LEU A 6 -4.55 4.22 -9.97
N LEU A 7 -5.07 3.66 -11.06
CA LEU A 7 -4.26 2.97 -12.06
C LEU A 7 -3.25 3.91 -12.74
N ASP A 8 -3.67 5.13 -13.10
CA ASP A 8 -2.78 6.14 -13.67
C ASP A 8 -1.68 6.55 -12.67
N LEU A 9 -2.02 6.67 -11.38
CA LEU A 9 -1.06 6.96 -10.33
C LEU A 9 -0.03 5.83 -10.18
N LEU A 10 -0.47 4.57 -10.20
CA LEU A 10 0.42 3.41 -10.15
C LEU A 10 1.32 3.32 -11.39
N ALA A 11 0.76 3.53 -12.59
CA ALA A 11 1.52 3.56 -13.83
C ALA A 11 2.59 4.66 -13.80
N ARG A 12 2.26 5.82 -13.24
CA ARG A 12 3.21 6.92 -13.06
C ARG A 12 4.27 6.60 -12.02
N ALA A 13 3.89 6.05 -10.88
CA ALA A 13 4.83 5.61 -9.85
C ALA A 13 5.84 4.58 -10.39
N LYS A 14 5.37 3.66 -11.24
CA LYS A 14 6.21 2.71 -11.96
C LYS A 14 7.17 3.41 -12.94
N ALA A 15 6.62 4.28 -13.80
CA ALA A 15 7.40 4.96 -14.84
C ALA A 15 8.49 5.87 -14.24
N GLU A 16 8.20 6.49 -13.10
CA GLU A 16 9.13 7.36 -12.39
C GLU A 16 10.00 6.63 -11.36
N GLY A 17 9.79 5.34 -11.13
CA GLY A 17 10.57 4.54 -10.17
C GLY A 17 10.42 5.02 -8.72
N TRP A 18 9.19 5.30 -8.30
CA TRP A 18 8.93 5.81 -6.96
C TRP A 18 9.31 4.79 -5.89
N LYS A 19 10.09 5.26 -4.91
CA LYS A 19 10.48 4.49 -3.73
C LYS A 19 9.46 4.57 -2.61
N LYS A 20 8.63 5.61 -2.61
CA LYS A 20 7.59 5.84 -1.62
C LYS A 20 6.28 6.19 -2.30
N LEU A 21 5.23 5.48 -1.92
CA LEU A 21 3.86 5.69 -2.40
C LEU A 21 2.95 5.87 -1.19
N ASP A 22 2.23 6.99 -1.17
CA ASP A 22 1.27 7.33 -0.13
C ASP A 22 -0.14 7.34 -0.74
N LEU A 23 -0.95 6.39 -0.33
CA LEU A 23 -2.33 6.22 -0.73
C LEU A 23 -3.29 6.42 0.46
N ALA A 24 -2.83 6.93 1.60
CA ALA A 24 -3.66 7.09 2.78
C ALA A 24 -4.76 8.15 2.58
N GLY A 25 -5.99 7.87 3.02
CA GLY A 25 -7.10 8.81 2.95
C GLY A 25 -7.67 9.00 1.56
N LEU A 26 -7.63 7.95 0.72
CA LEU A 26 -8.14 7.99 -0.66
C LEU A 26 -9.48 7.24 -0.84
N ASP A 27 -10.06 6.80 0.28
CA ASP A 27 -11.31 6.02 0.37
C ASP A 27 -11.24 4.74 -0.48
N LEU A 28 -10.08 4.08 -0.50
CA LEU A 28 -9.87 2.88 -1.29
C LEU A 28 -10.57 1.67 -0.66
N GLU A 29 -11.46 1.02 -1.40
CA GLU A 29 -12.10 -0.24 -0.99
C GLU A 29 -11.26 -1.47 -1.38
N GLU A 30 -10.51 -1.35 -2.47
CA GLU A 30 -9.61 -2.40 -2.97
C GLU A 30 -8.32 -1.79 -3.56
N LEU A 31 -7.26 -2.59 -3.53
CA LEU A 31 -6.01 -2.29 -4.23
C LEU A 31 -5.92 -3.16 -5.49
N PRO A 32 -5.63 -2.55 -6.66
CA PRO A 32 -5.53 -3.28 -7.90
C PRO A 32 -4.20 -4.08 -7.94
N PRO A 33 -4.18 -5.23 -8.64
CA PRO A 33 -3.01 -6.12 -8.70
C PRO A 33 -1.75 -5.45 -9.29
N GLU A 34 -1.91 -4.38 -10.06
CA GLU A 34 -0.87 -3.52 -10.63
C GLU A 34 0.09 -2.96 -9.56
N ILE A 35 -0.31 -2.92 -8.29
CA ILE A 35 0.59 -2.56 -7.19
C ILE A 35 1.84 -3.45 -7.17
N GLY A 36 1.73 -4.73 -7.55
CA GLY A 36 2.86 -5.66 -7.60
C GLY A 36 3.93 -5.31 -8.64
N GLU A 37 3.61 -4.46 -9.61
CA GLU A 37 4.57 -4.02 -10.61
C GLU A 37 5.57 -2.97 -10.09
N LEU A 38 5.31 -2.38 -8.91
CA LEU A 38 6.16 -1.35 -8.30
C LEU A 38 7.37 -1.95 -7.58
N THR A 39 8.19 -2.73 -8.27
CA THR A 39 9.31 -3.47 -7.66
C THR A 39 10.37 -2.60 -6.99
N GLU A 40 10.43 -1.32 -7.34
CA GLU A 40 11.33 -0.30 -6.74
C GLU A 40 10.77 0.33 -5.45
N LEU A 41 9.53 0.00 -5.07
CA LEU A 41 8.86 0.59 -3.93
C LEU A 41 9.43 0.05 -2.61
N GLU A 42 9.94 0.96 -1.79
CA GLU A 42 10.50 0.67 -0.48
C GLU A 42 9.48 0.93 0.64
N VAL A 43 8.59 1.92 0.44
CA VAL A 43 7.62 2.37 1.44
C VAL A 43 6.23 2.52 0.81
N LEU A 44 5.26 1.78 1.33
CA LEU A 44 3.85 1.88 0.95
C LEU A 44 3.03 2.29 2.18
N ILE A 45 2.27 3.38 2.04
CA ILE A 45 1.38 3.89 3.08
C ILE A 45 -0.05 3.78 2.57
N LEU A 46 -0.86 2.94 3.21
CA LEU A 46 -2.28 2.71 2.93
C LEU A 46 -3.17 3.24 4.04
N GLY A 47 -2.58 3.67 5.14
CA GLY A 47 -3.24 4.47 6.15
C GLY A 47 -2.20 5.11 7.05
N LYS A 48 -2.54 6.24 7.66
CA LYS A 48 -1.68 6.89 8.66
C LYS A 48 -2.50 7.76 9.61
N LEU A 49 -2.02 7.90 10.82
CA LEU A 49 -2.47 8.94 11.74
C LEU A 49 -1.57 10.16 11.59
N ASP A 50 -2.17 11.33 11.42
CA ASP A 50 -1.44 12.58 11.61
C ASP A 50 -1.30 12.84 13.11
N GLU A 51 -0.09 12.75 13.65
CA GLU A 51 0.17 12.92 15.08
C GLU A 51 -0.02 14.38 15.54
N GLU A 52 0.01 15.35 14.62
CA GLU A 52 -0.16 16.77 14.92
C GLU A 52 -1.64 17.14 14.97
N THR A 53 -2.42 16.68 13.99
CA THR A 53 -3.86 17.02 13.90
C THR A 53 -4.78 15.97 14.51
N TRP A 54 -4.27 14.79 14.86
CA TRP A 54 -5.05 13.61 15.26
C TRP A 54 -6.06 13.16 14.18
N GLU A 55 -5.89 13.63 12.94
CA GLU A 55 -6.72 13.19 11.82
C GLU A 55 -6.21 11.84 11.31
N SER A 56 -7.11 10.86 11.28
CA SER A 56 -6.85 9.58 10.66
C SER A 56 -7.07 9.68 9.14
N LYS A 57 -6.08 9.20 8.38
CA LYS A 57 -6.19 9.01 6.95
C LYS A 57 -6.30 7.51 6.68
N GLU A 58 -7.52 7.00 6.74
CA GLU A 58 -7.83 5.60 6.47
C GLU A 58 -8.12 5.30 4.99
N ASN A 59 -8.11 4.02 4.67
CA ASN A 59 -8.83 3.47 3.53
C ASN A 59 -9.77 2.37 4.04
N TRP A 60 -10.64 1.86 3.17
CA TRP A 60 -11.59 0.79 3.51
C TRP A 60 -11.17 -0.56 2.94
N LEU A 61 -9.86 -0.78 2.81
CA LEU A 61 -9.32 -2.02 2.25
C LEU A 61 -9.70 -3.19 3.15
N THR A 62 -10.39 -4.17 2.57
CA THR A 62 -10.79 -5.41 3.26
C THR A 62 -9.82 -6.57 3.02
N ALA A 63 -9.10 -6.51 1.90
CA ALA A 63 -8.02 -7.42 1.53
C ALA A 63 -6.91 -6.69 0.77
N LEU A 64 -5.71 -7.26 0.78
CA LEU A 64 -4.61 -6.84 -0.10
C LEU A 64 -4.45 -7.87 -1.23
N PRO A 65 -4.16 -7.43 -2.47
CA PRO A 65 -3.90 -8.35 -3.57
C PRO A 65 -2.66 -9.21 -3.30
N PRO A 66 -2.63 -10.49 -3.71
CA PRO A 66 -1.47 -11.35 -3.53
C PRO A 66 -0.20 -10.81 -4.23
N GLU A 67 -0.38 -10.00 -5.26
CA GLU A 67 0.67 -9.30 -6.01
C GLU A 67 1.49 -8.34 -5.13
N ILE A 68 1.00 -7.94 -3.96
CA ILE A 68 1.81 -7.17 -3.00
C ILE A 68 3.07 -7.92 -2.56
N GLY A 69 3.07 -9.26 -2.67
CA GLY A 69 4.25 -10.10 -2.44
C GLY A 69 5.37 -9.86 -3.46
N GLN A 70 5.08 -9.33 -4.64
CA GLN A 70 6.08 -9.05 -5.69
C GLN A 70 6.95 -7.83 -5.38
N LEU A 71 6.55 -7.02 -4.39
CA LEU A 71 7.28 -5.84 -3.92
C LEU A 71 8.53 -6.24 -3.12
N SER A 72 9.52 -6.79 -3.82
CA SER A 72 10.74 -7.37 -3.23
C SER A 72 11.60 -6.37 -2.44
N GLN A 73 11.48 -5.08 -2.72
CA GLN A 73 12.20 -4.00 -2.03
C GLN A 73 11.39 -3.35 -0.90
N LEU A 74 10.14 -3.79 -0.67
CA LEU A 74 9.28 -3.16 0.32
C LEU A 74 9.76 -3.45 1.74
N THR A 75 10.18 -2.40 2.43
CA THR A 75 10.70 -2.47 3.80
C THR A 75 9.69 -1.94 4.82
N LYS A 76 8.79 -1.04 4.42
CA LYS A 76 7.74 -0.48 5.27
C LYS A 76 6.38 -0.56 4.58
N LEU A 77 5.40 -1.14 5.29
CA LEU A 77 3.99 -1.16 4.91
C LEU A 77 3.16 -0.62 6.07
N ASP A 78 2.50 0.51 5.85
CA ASP A 78 1.60 1.13 6.82
C ASP A 78 0.15 0.87 6.41
N LEU A 79 -0.60 0.17 7.25
CA LEU A 79 -1.97 -0.26 7.02
C LEU A 79 -2.93 0.35 8.04
N TRP A 80 -2.49 1.37 8.78
CA TRP A 80 -3.23 1.94 9.89
C TRP A 80 -4.69 2.23 9.53
N ASN A 81 -5.61 1.75 10.36
CA ASN A 81 -7.04 2.03 10.23
C ASN A 81 -7.67 1.53 8.91
N ASN A 82 -7.17 0.43 8.35
CA ASN A 82 -7.84 -0.34 7.29
C ASN A 82 -8.72 -1.45 7.88
N GLN A 83 -9.60 -2.06 7.07
CA GLN A 83 -10.52 -3.14 7.48
C GLN A 83 -9.97 -4.54 7.13
N LEU A 84 -8.64 -4.67 7.08
CA LEU A 84 -7.97 -5.89 6.66
C LEU A 84 -8.22 -7.00 7.69
N SER A 85 -8.99 -8.00 7.30
CA SER A 85 -9.28 -9.16 8.16
C SER A 85 -8.13 -10.17 8.18
N SER A 86 -7.32 -10.18 7.12
CA SER A 86 -6.12 -10.98 7.00
C SER A 86 -5.15 -10.32 6.05
N LEU A 87 -3.85 -10.56 6.28
CA LEU A 87 -2.84 -10.27 5.28
C LEU A 87 -2.76 -11.46 4.32
N PRO A 88 -2.43 -11.22 3.03
CA PRO A 88 -2.14 -12.33 2.12
C PRO A 88 -1.06 -13.21 2.74
N PRO A 89 -1.12 -14.54 2.51
CA PRO A 89 -0.13 -15.46 3.05
C PRO A 89 1.25 -14.89 2.75
N LYS A 90 2.12 -14.85 3.77
CA LYS A 90 3.54 -14.49 3.64
C LYS A 90 4.17 -15.48 2.67
N SER A 91 3.96 -15.29 1.37
CA SER A 91 4.84 -15.81 0.35
C SER A 91 6.20 -15.22 0.68
N ASP A 92 7.23 -16.05 0.66
CA ASP A 92 8.60 -15.82 1.15
C ASP A 92 9.29 -14.48 0.76
N GLN A 93 8.63 -13.62 0.00
CA GLN A 93 9.07 -12.35 -0.55
C GLN A 93 8.80 -11.11 0.32
N LEU A 94 7.82 -11.12 1.25
CA LEU A 94 7.66 -10.04 2.25
C LEU A 94 8.68 -10.15 3.41
N SER A 95 9.75 -10.93 3.23
CA SER A 95 10.79 -11.15 4.23
C SER A 95 11.59 -9.88 4.58
N GLN A 96 11.57 -8.87 3.72
CA GLN A 96 12.23 -7.57 3.94
C GLN A 96 11.39 -6.58 4.77
N LEU A 97 10.13 -6.94 5.04
CA LEU A 97 9.17 -6.04 5.67
C LEU A 97 9.50 -5.90 7.16
N THR A 98 10.14 -4.79 7.50
CA THR A 98 10.71 -4.52 8.81
C THR A 98 9.67 -3.95 9.77
N ARG A 99 8.68 -3.24 9.24
CA ARG A 99 7.63 -2.58 10.02
C ARG A 99 6.28 -2.70 9.34
N LEU A 100 5.35 -3.32 10.06
CA LEU A 100 3.94 -3.46 9.74
C LEU A 100 3.16 -2.78 10.87
N GLU A 101 2.44 -1.72 10.55
CA GLU A 101 1.54 -1.03 11.47
C GLU A 101 0.12 -1.18 10.93
N SER A 102 -0.80 -1.66 11.78
CA SER A 102 -2.19 -1.99 11.44
C SER A 102 -3.11 -1.42 12.50
#